data_AF-A0A645FB29-F1
#
_entry.id   AF-A0A645FB29-F1
#
_cell.length_a   1.000
_cell.length_b   1.000
_cell.length_c   1.000
_cell.angle_alpha   90.00
_cell.angle_beta   90.00
_cell.angle_gamma   90.00
#
_symmetry.space_group_name_H-M   'P 1'
#
loop_
_entity.id
_entity.type
_entity.pdbx_description
1 polymer ?
#
loop_
_entity_poly.entity_id
_entity_poly.type
_entity_poly.pdbx_seq_one_letter_code
_entity_poly.pdbx_strand_id
1 'polypeptide(L)'
;MLNKKLNNDELSAYLDHFSLFSMAYSWGGFESLILANQPEQIAEIRPEGGVDFSGTLIRLHIGLENVDDLIADLAAGFSRLV
;
A
#
# COMPACT_ATOMS: atom_id res chain seq x y z
N MET A 1 -8.32 -6.61 -5.71
CA MET A 1 -7.20 -7.13 -4.89
C MET A 1 -5.94 -7.02 -5.71
N LEU A 2 -4.84 -6.55 -5.12
CA LEU A 2 -3.51 -6.63 -5.74
C LEU A 2 -3.05 -8.09 -5.72
N ASN A 3 -3.49 -8.85 -6.71
CA ASN A 3 -3.09 -10.24 -6.95
C ASN A 3 -1.82 -10.36 -7.81
N LYS A 4 -1.32 -9.21 -8.29
CA LYS A 4 -0.10 -9.07 -9.09
C LYS A 4 0.99 -8.41 -8.25
N LYS A 5 2.23 -8.85 -8.48
CA LYS A 5 3.42 -8.13 -8.04
C LYS A 5 3.66 -6.94 -8.97
N LEU A 6 3.59 -5.73 -8.42
CA LEU A 6 3.87 -4.49 -9.16
C LEU A 6 5.36 -4.37 -9.44
N ASN A 7 5.70 -3.97 -10.67
CA ASN A 7 7.06 -3.55 -10.99
C ASN A 7 7.35 -2.14 -10.42
N ASN A 8 8.57 -1.65 -10.55
CA ASN A 8 8.96 -0.35 -9.97
C ASN A 8 8.16 0.84 -10.54
N ASP A 9 7.85 0.83 -11.84
CA ASP A 9 7.12 1.91 -12.49
C ASP A 9 5.64 1.91 -12.05
N GLU A 10 5.02 0.73 -11.98
CA GLU A 10 3.67 0.55 -11.47
C GLU A 10 3.56 0.95 -9.99
N LEU A 11 4.58 0.61 -9.20
CA LEU A 11 4.63 0.93 -7.78
C LEU A 11 4.78 2.44 -7.54
N SER A 12 5.64 3.11 -8.30
CA SER A 12 5.78 4.58 -8.28
C SER A 12 4.49 5.25 -8.73
N ALA A 13 3.89 4.83 -9.85
CA ALA A 13 2.61 5.35 -10.33
C ALA A 13 1.48 5.17 -9.30
N TYR A 14 1.51 4.08 -8.53
CA TYR A 14 0.54 3.87 -7.46
C TYR A 14 0.77 4.82 -6.28
N LEU A 15 1.98 4.87 -5.73
CA LEU A 15 2.28 5.53 -4.46
C LEU A 15 2.49 7.05 -4.57
N ASP A 16 2.99 7.57 -5.68
CA ASP A 16 3.42 8.98 -5.80
C ASP A 16 2.25 9.96 -6.00
N HIS A 17 1.04 9.45 -6.22
CA HIS A 17 -0.14 10.23 -6.62
C HIS A 17 -1.32 10.14 -5.64
N PHE A 18 -1.08 9.72 -4.40
CA PHE A 18 -2.07 9.84 -3.34
C PHE A 18 -2.14 11.28 -2.82
N SER A 19 -3.36 11.76 -2.54
CA SER A 19 -3.57 13.13 -2.05
C SER A 19 -3.72 13.20 -0.53
N LEU A 20 -4.21 12.12 0.10
CA LEU A 20 -4.44 12.01 1.54
C LEU A 20 -3.46 11.04 2.19
N PHE A 21 -3.16 9.92 1.53
CA PHE A 21 -2.21 8.95 2.06
C PHE A 21 -0.77 9.43 1.87
N SER A 22 -0.03 9.54 2.96
CA SER A 22 1.40 9.87 2.95
C SER A 22 2.28 8.64 3.06
N MET A 23 3.42 8.63 2.36
CA MET A 23 4.44 7.59 2.51
C MET A 23 5.33 7.88 3.72
N ALA A 24 5.12 7.16 4.82
CA ALA A 24 5.97 7.24 6.00
C ALA A 24 6.09 5.90 6.73
N TYR A 25 7.22 5.72 7.42
CA TYR A 25 7.37 4.68 8.44
C TYR A 25 6.66 5.14 9.73
N SER A 26 6.17 4.17 10.53
CA SER A 26 5.29 4.34 11.70
C SER A 26 3.78 4.25 11.39
N TRP A 27 2.97 4.45 12.42
CA TRP A 27 1.50 4.40 12.47
C TRP A 27 1.04 4.95 13.84
N GLY A 28 -0.24 5.34 13.98
CA GLY A 28 -0.85 5.80 15.24
C GLY A 28 -1.02 7.32 15.38
N GLY A 29 -0.72 8.10 14.34
CA GLY A 29 -1.05 9.53 14.26
C GLY A 29 -2.48 9.78 13.76
N PHE A 30 -2.85 11.04 13.53
CA PHE A 30 -4.13 11.39 12.90
C PHE A 30 -4.10 11.29 11.37
N GLU A 31 -2.91 11.13 10.77
CA GLU A 31 -2.70 11.10 9.31
C GLU A 31 -2.78 9.67 8.75
N SER A 32 -3.42 9.53 7.60
CA SER A 32 -3.45 8.28 6.84
C SER A 32 -2.09 7.99 6.17
N LEU A 33 -1.58 6.77 6.35
CA LEU A 33 -0.27 6.35 5.81
C LEU A 33 -0.40 5.13 4.90
N ILE A 34 0.46 5.08 3.88
CA ILE A 34 0.56 3.96 2.95
C ILE A 34 2.00 3.46 2.84
N LEU A 35 2.17 2.14 2.85
CA LEU A 35 3.47 1.50 2.68
C LEU A 35 3.34 0.21 1.86
N ALA A 36 4.26 0.00 0.92
CA ALA A 36 4.29 -1.20 0.09
C ALA A 36 5.45 -2.12 0.50
N ASN A 37 5.19 -3.43 0.48
CA ASN A 37 6.23 -4.47 0.56
C ASN A 37 6.00 -5.51 -0.53
N GLN A 38 7.09 -5.95 -1.14
CA GLN A 38 7.08 -7.07 -2.07
C GLN A 38 7.06 -8.41 -1.29
N PRO A 39 6.51 -9.49 -1.87
CA PRO A 39 6.45 -10.80 -1.22
C PRO A 39 7.80 -11.28 -0.69
N GLU A 40 8.88 -11.09 -1.44
CA GLU A 40 10.23 -11.49 -1.04
C GLU A 40 10.73 -10.73 0.19
N GLN A 41 10.42 -9.44 0.32
CA GLN A 41 10.81 -8.61 1.47
C GLN A 41 10.13 -9.10 2.76
N ILE A 42 8.89 -9.57 2.64
CA ILE A 42 8.16 -10.16 3.78
C ILE A 42 8.64 -11.59 4.06
N ALA A 43 8.98 -12.37 3.04
CA ALA A 43 9.51 -13.72 3.21
C ALA A 43 10.86 -13.71 3.95
N GLU A 44 11.73 -12.73 3.68
CA GLU A 44 13.02 -12.55 4.36
C GLU A 44 12.88 -12.35 5.87
N ILE A 45 11.79 -11.73 6.33
CA ILE A 45 11.50 -11.52 7.76
C ILE A 45 10.62 -12.63 8.38
N ARG A 46 10.24 -13.67 7.61
CA ARG A 46 9.44 -14.82 8.05
C ARG A 46 10.15 -16.17 7.79
N PRO A 47 11.29 -16.44 8.45
CA PRO A 47 12.19 -17.55 8.09
C PRO A 47 11.57 -18.95 8.19
N GLU A 48 10.59 -19.16 9.07
CA GLU A 48 9.98 -20.49 9.28
C GLU A 48 8.67 -20.70 8.51
N GLY A 49 8.01 -19.61 8.08
CA GLY A 49 6.64 -19.67 7.55
C GLY A 49 6.46 -19.14 6.13
N GLY A 50 7.44 -18.41 5.59
CA GLY A 50 7.30 -17.77 4.28
C GLY A 50 6.09 -16.84 4.18
N VAL A 51 5.54 -16.69 2.98
CA VAL A 51 4.32 -15.91 2.69
C VAL A 51 3.32 -16.76 1.91
N ASP A 52 2.04 -16.53 2.11
CA ASP A 52 0.91 -17.19 1.45
C ASP A 52 0.29 -16.33 0.33
N PHE A 53 0.98 -15.26 -0.08
CA PHE A 53 0.55 -14.33 -1.11
C PHE A 53 1.65 -14.08 -2.14
N SER A 54 1.26 -13.77 -3.38
CA SER A 54 2.17 -13.49 -4.51
C SER A 54 2.13 -12.04 -5.01
N GLY A 55 1.15 -11.25 -4.57
CA GLY A 55 0.99 -9.85 -4.97
C GLY A 55 1.76 -8.87 -4.08
N THR A 56 1.92 -7.63 -4.55
CA THR A 56 2.49 -6.57 -3.69
C THR A 56 1.57 -6.31 -2.50
N LEU A 57 2.13 -6.39 -1.29
CA LEU A 57 1.41 -6.14 -0.05
C LEU A 57 1.39 -4.63 0.22
N ILE A 58 0.19 -4.06 0.34
CA ILE A 58 -0.02 -2.67 0.74
C ILE A 58 -0.53 -2.64 2.18
N ARG A 59 0.19 -1.94 3.05
CA ARG A 59 -0.24 -1.65 4.43
C ARG A 59 -0.82 -0.24 4.47
N LEU A 60 -2.03 -0.14 4.98
CA LEU A 60 -2.73 1.13 5.21
C LEU A 60 -2.82 1.39 6.71
N HIS A 61 -2.46 2.60 7.12
CA HIS A 61 -2.86 3.19 8.39
C HIS A 61 -3.97 4.17 8.09
N ILE A 62 -5.13 3.98 8.71
CA ILE A 62 -6.30 4.84 8.51
C ILE A 62 -6.28 5.92 9.60
N GLY A 63 -6.11 7.17 9.19
CA GLY A 63 -6.13 8.33 10.06
C GLY A 63 -7.56 8.76 10.44
N LEU A 64 -7.73 10.06 10.69
CA LEU A 64 -9.00 10.66 11.12
C LEU A 64 -9.67 11.50 10.01
N GLU A 65 -9.20 11.40 8.77
CA GLU A 65 -9.83 12.01 7.61
C GLU A 65 -11.22 11.41 7.34
N ASN A 66 -12.02 12.07 6.50
CA ASN A 66 -13.30 11.52 6.09
C ASN A 66 -13.09 10.20 5.33
N VAL A 67 -13.78 9.15 5.77
CA VAL A 67 -13.69 7.81 5.18
C VAL A 67 -14.05 7.79 3.70
N ASP A 68 -14.99 8.62 3.25
CA ASP A 68 -15.41 8.69 1.85
C ASP A 68 -14.28 9.28 0.98
N ASP A 69 -13.55 10.27 1.51
CA ASP A 69 -12.41 10.86 0.83
C ASP A 69 -11.24 9.87 0.75
N LEU A 70 -10.99 9.10 1.81
CA LEU A 70 -9.97 8.03 1.81
C LEU A 70 -10.31 6.92 0.82
N ILE A 71 -11.57 6.51 0.74
CA ILE A 71 -12.04 5.52 -0.26
C ILE A 71 -11.86 6.07 -1.67
N ALA A 72 -12.20 7.34 -1.90
CA ALA A 72 -12.02 7.99 -3.20
C ALA A 72 -10.55 8.04 -3.63
N ASP A 73 -9.65 8.38 -2.70
CA ASP A 73 -8.20 8.42 -2.96
C ASP A 73 -7.64 7.01 -3.27
N LEU A 74 -8.10 5.97 -2.55
CA LEU A 74 -7.77 4.56 -2.86
C LEU A 74 -8.32 4.11 -4.22
N ALA A 75 -9.53 4.50 -4.59
CA ALA A 75 -10.13 4.18 -5.88
C ALA A 75 -9.36 4.84 -7.04
N ALA A 76 -8.91 6.09 -6.86
CA ALA A 76 -8.01 6.75 -7.79
C ALA A 76 -6.67 6.00 -7.89
N GLY A 77 -6.15 5.51 -6.76
CA GLY A 77 -4.99 4.60 -6.69
C GLY A 77 -5.12 3.38 -7.58
N PHE A 78 -6.19 2.60 -7.40
CA PHE A 78 -6.43 1.41 -8.23
C PHE A 78 -6.59 1.73 -9.72
N SER A 79 -7.15 2.90 -10.07
CA SER A 79 -7.32 3.32 -11.46
C SER A 79 -5.99 3.58 -12.19
N ARG A 80 -4.88 3.79 -11.45
CA ARG A 80 -3.53 3.98 -12.02
C ARG A 80 -2.82 2.65 -12.36
N LEU A 81 -3.40 1.53 -11.94
CA LEU A 81 -2.82 0.19 -12.09
C LEU A 81 -3.48 -0.64 -13.19
N VAL A 82 -4.31 -0.01 -14.02
CA VAL A 82 -5.08 -0.62 -15.12
C VAL A 82 -4.25 -0.70 -16.39
#